data_AF-A0A5N7JMR8-F1
#
_entry.id   AF-A0A5N7JMR8-F1
#
_cell.length_a   1.000
_cell.length_b   1.000
_cell.length_c   1.000
_cell.angle_alpha   90.00
_cell.angle_beta   90.00
_cell.angle_gamma   90.00
#
_symmetry.space_group_name_H-M   'P 1'
#
loop_
_entity.id
_entity.type
_entity.pdbx_description
1 polymer ?
#
loop_
_entity_poly.entity_id
_entity_poly.type
_entity_poly.pdbx_seq_one_letter_code
_entity_poly.pdbx_strand_id
1 'polypeptide(L)'
;MLNFSKSLELPPQLQWRYENEPELLAWTIRARNYNTFVANLMFAFMVALIFGGSLIMYSVYEGMSQPWRTLSCIFFFIFISFTISCMTHQRMNFAYRFTKSGLEYCEWKDFPKWTLTFLKWFSVVTAVIFIYLATIDPTFLIGALVGAGGMGLIYLSMASSKNFQRMHTEYHHYFLHWRELTKSTEATNRVMIELEYKVPK
;
A
#
# COMPACT_ATOMS: atom_id res chain seq x y z
N MET A 1 15.66 -15.24 -12.94
CA MET A 1 15.22 -15.76 -11.62
C MET A 1 14.88 -14.56 -10.76
N LEU A 2 13.64 -14.47 -10.26
CA LEU A 2 13.25 -13.39 -9.35
C LEU A 2 13.94 -13.64 -8.00
N ASN A 3 14.87 -12.76 -7.63
CA ASN A 3 15.66 -12.92 -6.42
C ASN A 3 14.88 -12.36 -5.23
N PHE A 4 14.04 -13.20 -4.62
CA PHE A 4 13.18 -12.82 -3.48
C PHE A 4 13.96 -12.61 -2.17
N SER A 5 15.26 -12.91 -2.14
CA SER A 5 16.14 -12.74 -0.97
C SER A 5 17.08 -11.55 -1.07
N LYS A 6 16.87 -10.62 -2.01
CA LYS A 6 17.66 -9.39 -2.06
C LYS A 6 17.50 -8.65 -0.73
N SER A 7 18.61 -8.46 0.00
CA SER A 7 18.65 -7.61 1.18
C SER A 7 18.15 -6.22 0.79
N LEU A 8 17.20 -5.68 1.56
CA LEU A 8 16.68 -4.33 1.31
C LEU A 8 17.79 -3.33 1.62
N GLU A 9 18.20 -2.56 0.61
CA GLU A 9 19.13 -1.45 0.81
C GLU A 9 18.36 -0.28 1.43
N LEU A 10 18.97 0.41 2.40
CA LEU A 10 18.37 1.61 2.96
C LEU A 10 18.18 2.66 1.85
N PRO A 11 17.02 3.31 1.79
CA PRO A 11 16.82 4.41 0.85
C PRO A 11 17.74 5.58 1.24
N PRO A 12 18.22 6.41 0.30
CA PRO A 12 19.19 7.48 0.57
C PRO A 12 18.69 8.54 1.57
N GLN A 13 17.37 8.59 1.82
CA GLN A 13 16.74 9.44 2.82
C GLN A 13 16.95 8.95 4.26
N LEU A 14 17.28 7.67 4.46
CA LEU A 14 17.56 7.08 5.76
C LEU A 14 19.05 6.75 5.87
N GLN A 15 19.69 7.29 6.89
CA GLN A 15 21.10 7.03 7.20
C GLN A 15 21.20 6.54 8.64
N TRP A 16 22.09 5.58 8.87
CA TRP A 16 22.39 5.10 10.21
C TRP A 16 23.07 6.21 11.01
N ARG A 17 22.63 6.45 12.24
CA ARG A 17 23.24 7.50 13.08
C ARG A 17 24.62 7.07 13.57
N TYR A 18 24.81 5.77 13.81
CA TYR A 18 26.07 5.18 14.24
C TYR A 18 26.70 4.35 13.13
N GLU A 19 26.75 4.89 11.90
CA GLU A 19 27.36 4.19 10.76
C GLU A 19 28.83 3.83 11.00
N ASN A 20 29.52 4.67 11.76
CA ASN A 20 30.93 4.51 12.16
C ASN A 20 31.18 3.33 13.12
N GLU A 21 30.14 2.78 13.75
CA GLU A 21 30.28 1.64 14.65
C GLU A 21 30.20 0.31 13.90
N PRO A 22 30.99 -0.71 14.30
CA PRO A 22 30.89 -2.03 13.70
C PRO A 22 29.48 -2.58 13.92
N GLU A 23 28.88 -3.07 12.84
CA GLU A 23 27.62 -3.78 12.87
C GLU A 23 27.82 -5.16 13.53
N LEU A 24 27.08 -5.41 14.62
CA LEU A 24 27.09 -6.70 15.29
C LEU A 24 26.10 -7.68 14.65
N LEU A 25 24.94 -7.16 14.23
CA LEU A 25 23.90 -7.92 13.55
C LEU A 25 22.96 -6.94 12.84
N ALA A 26 22.69 -7.14 11.55
CA ALA A 26 21.58 -6.49 10.87
C ALA A 26 20.76 -7.46 10.04
N TRP A 27 19.49 -7.10 9.86
CA TRP A 27 18.60 -7.80 8.95
C TRP A 27 17.52 -6.84 8.48
N THR A 28 16.87 -7.23 7.38
CA THR A 28 15.77 -6.49 6.81
C THR A 28 14.54 -7.37 6.68
N ILE A 29 13.36 -6.79 6.93
CA ILE A 29 12.09 -7.50 6.89
C ILE A 29 11.09 -6.64 6.12
N ARG A 30 10.27 -7.29 5.30
CA ARG A 30 9.10 -6.65 4.69
C ARG A 30 7.82 -7.23 5.28
N ALA A 31 7.15 -6.47 6.14
CA ALA A 31 6.00 -6.93 6.92
C ALA A 31 4.84 -5.93 6.88
N ARG A 32 3.65 -6.39 7.29
CA ARG A 32 2.50 -5.49 7.55
C ARG A 32 2.62 -4.99 8.98
N ASN A 33 2.59 -3.67 9.18
CA ASN A 33 2.80 -3.01 10.47
C ASN A 33 1.50 -2.73 11.24
N TYR A 34 0.40 -3.36 10.83
CA TYR A 34 -0.93 -3.21 11.42
C TYR A 34 -1.53 -4.58 11.75
N ASN A 35 -2.64 -4.56 12.49
CA ASN A 35 -3.38 -5.78 12.83
C ASN A 35 -3.91 -6.46 11.56
N THR A 36 -3.21 -7.51 11.15
CA THR A 36 -3.51 -8.25 9.92
C THR A 36 -4.83 -9.00 9.98
N PHE A 37 -5.28 -9.41 11.17
CA PHE A 37 -6.55 -10.09 11.34
C PHE A 37 -7.71 -9.14 10.99
N VAL A 38 -7.70 -7.94 11.56
CA VAL A 38 -8.73 -6.93 11.30
C VAL A 38 -8.70 -6.51 9.82
N ALA A 39 -7.51 -6.26 9.27
CA ALA A 39 -7.37 -5.89 7.86
C ALA A 39 -7.90 -6.97 6.90
N ASN A 40 -7.63 -8.25 7.20
CA ASN A 40 -8.15 -9.38 6.41
C ASN A 40 -9.68 -9.48 6.50
N LEU A 41 -10.26 -9.22 7.67
CA LEU A 41 -11.71 -9.22 7.86
C LEU A 41 -12.39 -8.08 7.08
N MET A 42 -11.81 -6.87 7.12
CA MET A 42 -12.27 -5.76 6.28
C MET A 42 -12.18 -6.09 4.79
N PHE A 43 -11.07 -6.72 4.36
CA PHE A 43 -10.92 -7.16 2.97
C PHE A 43 -12.01 -8.14 2.55
N ALA A 44 -12.27 -9.17 3.37
CA ALA A 44 -13.32 -10.16 3.10
C ALA A 44 -14.72 -9.51 3.00
N PHE A 45 -15.03 -8.60 3.92
CA PHE A 45 -16.28 -7.84 3.89
C PHE A 45 -16.43 -7.02 2.60
N MET A 46 -15.38 -6.30 2.20
CA MET A 46 -15.41 -5.51 0.96
C MET A 46 -15.53 -6.37 -0.30
N VAL A 47 -14.85 -7.53 -0.34
CA VAL A 47 -15.00 -8.50 -1.44
C VAL A 47 -16.43 -9.01 -1.54
N ALA A 48 -17.09 -9.28 -0.41
CA ALA A 48 -18.49 -9.69 -0.40
C ALA A 48 -19.43 -8.59 -0.94
N LEU A 49 -19.18 -7.33 -0.59
CA LEU A 49 -19.93 -6.19 -1.14
C LEU A 49 -19.72 -6.04 -2.65
N ILE A 50 -18.47 -6.16 -3.12
CA ILE A 50 -18.16 -6.09 -4.57
C ILE A 50 -18.85 -7.24 -5.30
N PHE A 51 -18.85 -8.44 -4.73
CA PHE A 51 -19.56 -9.58 -5.30
C PHE A 51 -21.05 -9.28 -5.45
N GLY A 52 -21.71 -8.75 -4.41
CA GLY A 52 -23.09 -8.29 -4.48
C GLY A 52 -23.30 -7.21 -5.56
N GLY A 53 -22.39 -6.23 -5.63
CA GLY A 53 -22.41 -5.19 -6.67
C GLY A 53 -22.27 -5.75 -8.09
N SER A 54 -21.41 -6.76 -8.29
CA SER A 54 -21.27 -7.47 -9.57
C SER A 54 -22.55 -8.21 -9.96
N LEU A 55 -23.26 -8.80 -9.01
CA LEU A 55 -24.56 -9.45 -9.27
C LEU A 55 -25.64 -8.44 -9.66
N ILE A 56 -25.68 -7.27 -9.00
CA ILE A 56 -26.58 -6.18 -9.37
C ILE A 56 -26.23 -5.64 -10.76
N MET A 57 -24.94 -5.46 -11.07
CA MET A 57 -24.52 -5.04 -12.41
C MET A 57 -24.94 -6.07 -13.48
N TYR A 58 -24.85 -7.37 -13.17
CA TYR A 58 -25.30 -8.44 -14.04
C TYR A 58 -26.81 -8.35 -14.35
N SER A 59 -27.64 -7.99 -13.37
CA SER A 59 -29.08 -7.81 -13.60
C SER A 59 -29.38 -6.56 -14.43
N VAL A 60 -28.68 -5.44 -14.19
CA VAL A 60 -28.84 -4.21 -14.98
C VAL A 60 -28.46 -4.43 -16.45
N TYR A 61 -27.50 -5.32 -16.72
CA TYR A 61 -26.98 -5.59 -18.06
C TYR A 61 -27.80 -6.63 -18.83
N GLU A 62 -29.03 -6.92 -18.43
CA GLU A 62 -29.92 -7.92 -19.05
C GLU A 62 -30.08 -7.76 -20.57
N GLY A 63 -30.10 -6.52 -21.09
CA GLY A 63 -30.23 -6.24 -22.52
C GLY A 63 -28.97 -6.47 -23.36
N MET A 64 -27.83 -6.81 -22.76
CA MET A 64 -26.56 -7.05 -23.47
C MET A 64 -26.33 -8.53 -23.78
N SER A 65 -25.43 -8.80 -24.73
CA SER A 65 -25.06 -10.18 -25.07
C SER A 65 -24.49 -10.92 -23.86
N GLN A 66 -24.84 -12.20 -23.71
CA GLN A 66 -24.45 -13.03 -22.58
C GLN A 66 -22.93 -13.05 -22.33
N PRO A 67 -22.04 -13.13 -23.36
CA PRO A 67 -20.61 -13.06 -23.15
C PRO A 67 -20.15 -11.70 -22.62
N TRP A 68 -20.65 -10.60 -23.18
CA TRP A 68 -20.25 -9.25 -22.80
C TRP A 68 -20.68 -8.90 -21.38
N ARG A 69 -21.90 -9.29 -21.02
CA ARG A 69 -22.46 -9.16 -19.67
C ARG A 69 -21.59 -9.87 -18.64
N THR A 70 -21.28 -11.14 -18.90
CA THR A 70 -20.50 -11.98 -17.97
C THR A 70 -19.06 -11.47 -17.83
N LEU A 71 -18.39 -11.16 -18.95
CA LEU A 71 -17.02 -10.67 -18.95
C LEU A 71 -16.88 -9.33 -18.22
N SER A 72 -17.84 -8.42 -18.43
CA SER A 72 -17.85 -7.11 -17.78
C SER A 72 -18.00 -7.24 -16.25
N CYS A 73 -18.88 -8.13 -15.78
CA CYS A 73 -19.06 -8.39 -14.34
C CYS A 73 -17.82 -9.02 -13.69
N ILE A 74 -17.22 -10.02 -14.35
CA ILE A 74 -15.98 -10.67 -13.88
C ILE A 74 -14.83 -9.68 -13.86
N PHE A 75 -14.68 -8.89 -14.93
CA PHE A 75 -13.64 -7.86 -15.01
C PHE A 75 -13.80 -6.84 -13.87
N PHE A 76 -15.00 -6.33 -13.65
CA PHE A 76 -15.29 -5.41 -12.55
C PHE A 76 -14.96 -6.03 -11.18
N PHE A 77 -15.43 -7.26 -10.94
CA PHE A 77 -15.16 -7.96 -9.68
C PHE A 77 -13.66 -8.10 -9.41
N ILE A 78 -12.91 -8.60 -10.40
CA ILE A 78 -11.46 -8.82 -10.28
C ILE A 78 -10.73 -7.49 -10.12
N PHE A 79 -11.05 -6.50 -10.95
CA PHE A 79 -10.36 -5.21 -10.96
C PHE A 79 -10.54 -4.45 -9.64
N ILE A 80 -11.78 -4.38 -9.13
CA ILE A 80 -12.05 -3.69 -7.87
C ILE A 80 -11.49 -4.48 -6.69
N SER A 81 -11.64 -5.81 -6.66
CA SER A 81 -11.07 -6.66 -5.60
C SER A 81 -9.54 -6.56 -5.55
N PHE A 82 -8.89 -6.53 -6.71
CA PHE A 82 -7.46 -6.30 -6.82
C PHE A 82 -7.06 -4.94 -6.24
N THR A 83 -7.80 -3.89 -6.58
CA THR A 83 -7.55 -2.54 -6.07
C THR A 83 -7.64 -2.48 -4.54
N ILE A 84 -8.66 -3.10 -3.93
CA ILE A 84 -8.79 -3.15 -2.47
C ILE A 84 -7.67 -3.99 -1.85
N SER A 85 -7.30 -5.10 -2.48
CA SER A 85 -6.18 -5.94 -2.01
C SER A 85 -4.87 -5.14 -1.94
N CYS A 86 -4.59 -4.30 -2.94
CA CYS A 86 -3.41 -3.42 -2.93
C CYS A 86 -3.37 -2.48 -1.72
N MET A 87 -4.53 -2.05 -1.21
CA MET A 87 -4.62 -1.17 -0.04
C MET A 87 -4.56 -1.95 1.28
N THR A 88 -5.26 -3.08 1.40
CA THR A 88 -5.36 -3.87 2.64
C THR A 88 -4.16 -4.76 2.91
N HIS A 89 -3.35 -5.05 1.89
CA HIS A 89 -2.15 -5.89 1.99
C HIS A 89 -0.87 -5.09 1.79
N GLN A 90 -0.92 -3.78 1.99
CA GLN A 90 0.24 -2.93 1.91
C GLN A 90 1.30 -3.36 2.94
N ARG A 91 2.53 -3.62 2.47
CA ARG A 91 3.69 -3.97 3.30
C ARG A 91 4.62 -2.78 3.44
N MET A 92 5.29 -2.71 4.58
CA MET A 92 6.33 -1.75 4.92
C MET A 92 7.67 -2.48 5.02
N ASN A 93 8.76 -1.77 4.71
CA ASN A 93 10.11 -2.28 4.83
C ASN A 93 10.67 -1.85 6.19
N PHE A 94 11.42 -2.75 6.81
CA PHE A 94 12.11 -2.54 8.07
C PHE A 94 13.56 -2.96 7.90
N ALA A 95 14.47 -2.20 8.48
CA ALA A 95 15.86 -2.58 8.64
C ALA A 95 16.24 -2.40 10.09
N TYR A 96 16.83 -3.44 10.68
CA TYR A 96 17.32 -3.44 12.06
C TYR A 96 18.83 -3.58 12.04
N ARG A 97 19.52 -2.83 12.90
CA ARG A 97 20.98 -2.86 13.05
C ARG A 97 21.34 -2.77 14.54
N PHE A 98 22.10 -3.74 15.01
CA PHE A 98 22.69 -3.73 16.35
C PHE A 98 24.12 -3.21 16.29
N THR A 99 24.43 -2.27 17.18
CA THR A 99 25.76 -1.68 17.35
C THR A 99 26.19 -1.77 18.82
N LYS A 100 27.41 -1.30 19.13
CA LYS A 100 27.88 -1.26 20.52
C LYS A 100 27.08 -0.27 21.36
N SER A 101 26.61 0.82 20.74
CA SER A 101 25.83 1.86 21.41
C SER A 101 24.35 1.52 21.61
N GLY A 102 23.75 0.69 20.76
CA GLY A 102 22.33 0.36 20.86
C GLY A 102 21.74 -0.45 19.71
N LEU A 103 20.41 -0.42 19.63
CA LEU A 103 19.62 -0.95 18.51
C LEU A 103 19.10 0.23 17.67
N GLU A 104 19.44 0.22 16.39
CA GLU A 104 18.86 1.09 15.37
C GLU A 104 17.81 0.33 14.59
N TYR A 105 16.67 0.96 14.34
CA TYR A 105 15.76 0.46 13.32
C TYR A 105 15.21 1.58 12.45
N CYS A 106 15.12 1.26 11.17
CA CYS A 106 14.57 2.10 10.13
C CYS A 106 13.29 1.45 9.61
N GLU A 107 12.22 2.22 9.51
CA GLU A 107 11.00 1.80 8.84
C GLU A 107 10.74 2.73 7.67
N TRP A 108 10.37 2.14 6.52
CA TRP A 108 9.97 2.95 5.40
C TRP A 108 8.95 2.31 4.46
N LYS A 109 8.18 3.19 3.84
CA LYS A 109 7.22 2.86 2.79
C LYS A 109 7.59 3.57 1.50
N ASP A 110 8.09 2.81 0.55
CA ASP A 110 8.39 3.34 -0.78
C ASP A 110 7.12 3.44 -1.61
N PHE A 111 6.69 4.68 -1.86
CA PHE A 111 5.66 4.95 -2.84
C PHE A 111 6.29 4.97 -4.25
N PRO A 112 5.89 4.07 -5.18
CA PRO A 112 6.52 4.01 -6.49
C PRO A 112 6.26 5.29 -7.27
N LYS A 113 7.32 5.95 -7.76
CA LYS A 113 7.18 7.15 -8.61
C LYS A 113 6.36 6.89 -9.87
N TRP A 114 6.44 5.66 -10.42
CA TRP A 114 5.64 5.24 -11.56
C TRP A 114 4.13 5.29 -11.29
N THR A 115 3.68 5.14 -10.03
CA THR A 115 2.25 5.19 -9.69
C THR A 115 1.63 6.54 -10.02
N LEU A 116 2.33 7.66 -9.79
CA LEU A 116 1.84 8.99 -10.18
C LEU A 116 1.78 9.15 -11.70
N THR A 117 2.81 8.66 -12.39
CA THR A 117 2.85 8.67 -13.86
C THR A 117 1.71 7.85 -14.45
N PHE A 118 1.46 6.67 -13.89
CA PHE A 118 0.35 5.81 -14.27
C PHE A 118 -1.00 6.51 -14.03
N LEU A 119 -1.24 7.05 -12.84
CA LEU A 119 -2.49 7.76 -12.52
C LEU A 119 -2.76 8.93 -13.48
N LYS A 120 -1.73 9.72 -13.81
CA LYS A 120 -1.84 10.83 -14.75
C LYS A 120 -2.32 10.34 -16.12
N TRP A 121 -1.62 9.36 -16.70
CA TRP A 121 -1.96 8.86 -18.03
C TRP A 121 -3.27 8.09 -18.04
N PHE A 122 -3.57 7.33 -16.99
CA PHE A 122 -4.83 6.64 -16.83
C PHE A 122 -6.00 7.62 -16.84
N SER A 123 -5.93 8.70 -16.04
CA SER A 123 -6.96 9.76 -16.03
C SER A 123 -7.16 10.39 -17.42
N VAL A 124 -6.06 10.69 -18.14
CA VAL A 124 -6.13 11.26 -19.51
C VAL A 124 -6.80 10.29 -20.49
N VAL A 125 -6.38 9.02 -20.51
CA VAL A 125 -6.94 8.00 -21.41
C VAL A 125 -8.43 7.78 -21.10
N THR A 126 -8.79 7.67 -19.83
CA THR A 126 -10.18 7.53 -19.39
C THR A 126 -11.02 8.74 -19.79
N ALA A 127 -10.48 9.97 -19.68
CA ALA A 127 -11.18 11.18 -20.13
C ALA A 127 -11.49 11.14 -21.64
N VAL A 128 -10.51 10.78 -22.47
CA VAL A 128 -10.69 10.68 -23.93
C VAL A 128 -11.75 9.65 -24.30
N ILE A 129 -11.74 8.48 -23.66
CA ILE A 129 -12.73 7.42 -23.88
C ILE A 129 -14.14 7.92 -23.56
N PHE A 130 -14.34 8.55 -22.40
CA PHE A 130 -15.67 9.02 -22.01
C PHE A 130 -16.14 10.21 -22.85
N ILE A 131 -15.26 11.10 -23.30
CA ILE A 131 -15.62 12.18 -24.23
C ILE A 131 -16.08 11.58 -25.56
N TYR A 132 -15.39 10.56 -26.08
CA TYR A 132 -15.83 9.85 -27.28
C TYR A 132 -17.20 9.18 -27.06
N LEU A 133 -17.39 8.46 -25.96
CA LEU A 133 -18.69 7.84 -25.64
C LEU A 133 -19.81 8.88 -25.46
N ALA A 134 -19.49 10.06 -24.94
CA ALA A 134 -20.45 11.16 -24.81
C ALA A 134 -20.98 11.68 -26.15
N THR A 135 -20.26 11.46 -27.26
CA THR A 135 -20.78 11.76 -28.61
C THR A 135 -21.89 10.79 -29.05
N ILE A 136 -21.96 9.61 -28.42
CA ILE A 136 -22.98 8.59 -28.67
C ILE A 136 -24.16 8.79 -27.72
N ASP A 137 -23.88 8.97 -26.42
CA ASP A 137 -24.90 9.25 -25.39
C ASP A 137 -24.34 10.23 -24.35
N PRO A 138 -24.94 11.42 -24.15
CA PRO A 138 -24.46 12.43 -23.21
C PRO A 138 -24.45 11.95 -21.74
N THR A 139 -25.17 10.88 -21.40
CA THR A 139 -25.15 10.26 -20.06
C THR A 139 -23.74 9.80 -19.65
N PHE A 140 -22.88 9.48 -20.62
CA PHE A 140 -21.48 9.12 -20.36
C PHE A 140 -20.62 10.26 -19.79
N LEU A 141 -21.07 11.52 -19.85
CA LEU A 141 -20.41 12.65 -19.18
C LEU A 141 -20.41 12.50 -17.65
N ILE A 142 -21.42 11.85 -17.07
CA ILE A 142 -21.45 11.53 -15.64
C ILE A 142 -20.32 10.54 -15.30
N GLY A 143 -20.11 9.54 -16.16
CA GLY A 143 -18.99 8.61 -16.06
C GLY A 143 -17.62 9.28 -16.20
N ALA A 144 -17.50 10.27 -17.08
CA ALA A 144 -16.29 11.09 -17.22
C ALA A 144 -15.96 11.84 -15.92
N LEU A 145 -16.99 12.39 -15.27
CA LEU A 145 -16.85 13.21 -14.07
C LEU A 145 -16.44 12.36 -12.85
N VAL A 146 -17.11 11.22 -12.64
CA VAL A 146 -16.80 10.30 -11.53
C VAL A 146 -15.48 9.54 -11.79
N GLY A 147 -15.26 9.06 -13.00
CA GLY A 147 -14.07 8.31 -13.38
C GLY A 147 -12.86 9.21 -13.56
N ALA A 148 -12.75 9.83 -14.74
CA ALA A 148 -11.57 10.61 -15.11
C ALA A 148 -11.37 11.84 -14.21
N GLY A 149 -12.44 12.56 -13.88
CA GLY A 149 -12.42 13.72 -12.99
C GLY A 149 -11.99 13.34 -11.57
N GLY A 150 -12.60 12.30 -10.99
CA GLY A 150 -12.20 11.78 -9.68
C GLY A 150 -10.74 11.34 -9.63
N MET A 151 -10.27 10.61 -10.64
CA MET A 151 -8.87 10.18 -10.74
C MET A 151 -7.90 11.35 -10.92
N GLY A 152 -8.29 12.38 -11.68
CA GLY A 152 -7.52 13.61 -11.85
C GLY A 152 -7.37 14.38 -10.54
N LEU A 153 -8.45 14.47 -9.74
CA LEU A 153 -8.40 15.10 -8.42
C LEU A 153 -7.51 14.31 -7.45
N ILE A 154 -7.57 12.98 -7.46
CA ILE A 154 -6.66 12.14 -6.68
C ILE A 154 -5.22 12.42 -7.11
N TYR A 155 -4.90 12.41 -8.40
CA TYR A 155 -3.57 12.75 -8.89
C TYR A 155 -3.11 14.14 -8.43
N LEU A 156 -3.95 15.17 -8.56
CA LEU A 156 -3.62 16.53 -8.15
C LEU A 156 -3.37 16.62 -6.65
N SER A 157 -4.19 15.97 -5.82
CA SER A 157 -3.97 15.92 -4.38
C SER A 157 -2.64 15.22 -4.03
N MET A 158 -2.32 14.11 -4.71
CA MET A 158 -1.07 13.38 -4.53
C MET A 158 0.17 14.20 -4.96
N ALA A 159 0.05 14.93 -6.06
CA ALA A 159 1.16 15.70 -6.65
C ALA A 159 1.42 17.02 -5.90
N SER A 160 0.37 17.70 -5.45
CA SER A 160 0.46 19.02 -4.82
C SER A 160 0.64 18.98 -3.30
N SER A 161 0.08 17.95 -2.63
CA SER A 161 0.08 17.91 -1.17
C SER A 161 1.34 17.24 -0.62
N LYS A 162 2.21 18.06 0.00
CA LYS A 162 3.34 17.57 0.81
C LYS A 162 2.87 16.68 1.96
N ASN A 163 1.70 16.96 2.53
CA ASN A 163 1.11 16.14 3.58
C ASN A 163 0.68 14.76 3.05
N PHE A 164 0.11 14.70 1.84
CA PHE A 164 -0.23 13.41 1.23
C PHE A 164 1.03 12.58 0.94
N GLN A 165 2.05 13.21 0.36
CA GLN A 165 3.32 12.52 0.14
C GLN A 165 3.91 12.03 1.47
N ARG A 166 3.94 12.87 2.51
CA ARG A 166 4.43 12.51 3.84
C ARG A 166 3.62 11.38 4.52
N MET A 167 2.29 11.33 4.33
CA MET A 167 1.47 10.21 4.85
C MET A 167 1.70 8.90 4.08
N HIS A 168 2.15 8.97 2.84
CA HIS A 168 2.37 7.80 1.99
C HIS A 168 3.84 7.40 1.84
N THR A 169 4.75 8.26 2.26
CA THR A 169 6.19 8.00 2.45
C THR A 169 6.52 8.22 3.92
N GLU A 170 6.48 7.14 4.67
CA GLU A 170 7.00 7.12 6.03
C GLU A 170 8.47 6.76 5.93
N TYR A 171 9.32 7.60 6.54
CA TYR A 171 10.74 7.34 6.73
C TYR A 171 11.02 7.69 8.18
N HIS A 172 11.14 6.68 9.04
CA HIS A 172 11.48 6.89 10.42
C HIS A 172 12.76 6.14 10.76
N HIS A 173 13.64 6.84 11.46
CA HIS A 173 14.82 6.26 12.07
C HIS A 173 14.66 6.37 13.58
N TYR A 174 14.74 5.24 14.25
CA TYR A 174 14.67 5.13 15.69
C TYR A 174 15.97 4.54 16.21
N PHE A 175 16.45 5.12 17.29
CA PHE A 175 17.63 4.65 18.00
C PHE A 175 17.23 4.38 19.45
N LEU A 176 17.55 3.18 19.93
CA LEU A 176 17.33 2.74 21.30
C LEU A 176 18.69 2.46 21.95
N HIS A 177 18.99 3.17 23.03
CA HIS A 177 20.19 2.86 23.81
C HIS A 177 20.00 1.52 24.54
N TRP A 178 21.07 0.75 24.71
CA TRP A 178 21.03 -0.49 25.51
C TRP A 178 20.51 -0.27 26.94
N ARG A 179 20.73 0.94 27.49
CA ARG A 179 20.24 1.34 28.83
C ARG A 179 18.71 1.51 28.91
N GLU A 180 18.04 1.68 27.76
CA GLU A 180 16.59 1.88 27.67
C GLU A 180 15.83 0.55 27.57
N LEU A 181 16.55 -0.56 27.35
CA LEU A 181 15.98 -1.90 27.43
C LEU A 181 15.70 -2.24 28.90
N THR A 182 14.42 -2.44 29.21
CA THR A 182 13.97 -2.78 30.56
C THR A 182 13.93 -4.27 30.80
N LYS A 183 13.73 -5.08 29.77
CA LYS A 183 13.60 -6.54 29.91
C LYS A 183 13.98 -7.27 28.63
N SER A 184 14.56 -8.44 28.80
CA SER A 184 14.72 -9.45 27.75
C SER A 184 14.01 -10.72 28.21
N THR A 185 13.03 -11.19 27.45
CA THR A 185 12.29 -12.42 27.75
C THR A 185 12.31 -13.36 26.56
N GLU A 186 12.53 -14.65 26.83
CA GLU A 186 12.25 -15.69 25.85
C GLU A 186 10.74 -15.85 25.73
N ALA A 187 10.20 -15.66 24.54
CA ALA A 187 8.78 -15.81 24.31
C ALA A 187 8.41 -17.30 24.45
N THR A 188 7.53 -17.64 25.39
CA THR A 188 7.12 -19.03 25.61
C THR A 188 6.16 -19.56 24.54
N ASN A 189 5.54 -18.66 23.76
CA ASN A 189 4.59 -19.01 22.70
C ASN A 189 5.22 -19.07 21.30
N ARG A 190 6.47 -18.62 21.14
CA ARG A 190 7.17 -18.48 19.85
C ARG A 190 8.68 -18.56 20.06
N VAL A 191 9.44 -19.12 19.11
CA VAL A 191 10.91 -19.15 19.19
C VAL A 191 11.46 -17.75 18.86
N MET A 192 11.36 -16.81 19.79
CA MET A 192 11.83 -15.42 19.67
C MET A 192 12.22 -14.83 21.02
N ILE A 193 13.13 -13.86 21.01
CA ILE A 193 13.49 -13.03 22.16
C ILE A 193 12.74 -11.71 22.07
N GLU A 194 11.97 -11.39 23.10
CA GLU A 194 11.26 -10.13 23.25
C GLU A 194 12.12 -9.14 24.04
N LEU A 195 12.37 -7.98 23.44
CA LEU A 195 13.05 -6.86 24.09
C LEU A 195 12.02 -5.81 24.44
N GLU A 196 11.78 -5.63 25.73
CA GLU A 196 10.91 -4.57 26.25
C GLU A 196 11.75 -3.31 26.46
N TYR A 197 11.29 -2.18 25.92
CA TYR A 197 11.95 -0.91 26.04
C TYR A 197 10.99 0.17 26.51
N LYS A 198 11.50 1.16 27.25
CA LYS A 198 10.77 2.38 27.55
C LYS A 198 11.16 3.44 26.55
N VAL A 199 10.19 3.89 25.74
CA VAL A 199 10.38 5.10 24.93
C VAL A 199 10.54 6.28 25.90
N PRO A 200 11.67 7.00 25.91
CA PRO A 200 11.77 8.22 26.70
C PRO A 200 10.71 9.21 26.20
N LYS A 201 9.92 9.76 27.13
CA LYS A 201 8.95 10.82 26.83
C LYS A 201 9.65 12.09 26.37
#